data_AF-A0AAW9K2S8-F1
#
_entry.id   AF-A0AAW9K2S8-F1
#
_cell.length_a   1.000
_cell.length_b   1.000
_cell.length_c   1.000
_cell.angle_alpha   90.00
_cell.angle_beta   90.00
_cell.angle_gamma   90.00
#
_symmetry.space_group_name_H-M   'P 1'
#
loop_
_entity.id
_entity.type
_entity.pdbx_description
1 polymer ?
#
loop_
_entity_poly.entity_id
_entity_poly.type
_entity_poly.pdbx_seq_one_letter_code
_entity_poly.pdbx_strand_id
1 'polypeptide(L)'
;MSLLEKIYQEYGITQYRLSQFSGISQTTLQTSKKKALKNIQFGIILAIAKIENMTLDEVYEDLIRFIKEINLEKLQILFSEFGFNGEMMLEELEENGSTSLSMEYDETPDLMESINSQTDFKAYLSPSTDKIIIERV
;
A
#
# COMPACT_ATOMS: atom_id res chain seq x y z
N MET A 1 -7.09 -0.80 1.74
CA MET A 1 -6.96 -0.59 3.20
C MET A 1 -6.06 0.61 3.49
N SER A 2 -6.23 1.32 4.62
CA SER A 2 -5.30 2.37 5.08
C SER A 2 -4.24 1.83 6.05
N LEU A 3 -3.11 2.53 6.21
CA LEU A 3 -2.04 2.11 7.12
C LEU A 3 -2.48 2.06 8.58
N LEU A 4 -3.35 2.99 8.99
CA LEU A 4 -3.89 3.00 10.35
C LEU A 4 -4.82 1.81 10.60
N GLU A 5 -5.58 1.37 9.59
CA GLU A 5 -6.40 0.15 9.68
C GLU A 5 -5.52 -1.09 9.74
N LYS A 6 -4.47 -1.16 8.93
CA LYS A 6 -3.48 -2.24 8.99
C LYS A 6 -2.83 -2.32 10.37
N ILE A 7 -2.41 -1.20 10.95
CA ILE A 7 -1.88 -1.14 12.33
C ILE A 7 -2.89 -1.70 13.35
N TYR A 8 -4.16 -1.31 13.27
CA TYR A 8 -5.18 -1.83 14.19
C TYR A 8 -5.41 -3.33 14.05
N GLN A 9 -5.34 -3.84 12.81
CA GLN A 9 -5.53 -5.24 12.51
C GLN A 9 -4.33 -6.08 12.99
N GLU A 10 -3.11 -5.68 12.65
CA GLU A 10 -1.89 -6.46 12.89
C GLU A 10 -1.49 -6.46 14.36
N TYR A 11 -1.61 -5.31 15.04
CA TYR A 11 -1.25 -5.21 16.47
C TYR A 11 -2.45 -5.41 17.41
N GLY A 12 -3.68 -5.51 16.90
CA GLY A 12 -4.88 -5.56 17.75
C GLY A 12 -5.10 -4.31 18.62
N ILE A 13 -4.46 -3.18 18.27
CA ILE A 13 -4.55 -1.93 19.03
C ILE A 13 -5.87 -1.23 18.72
N THR A 14 -6.59 -0.80 19.76
CA THR A 14 -7.78 0.02 19.58
C THR A 14 -7.42 1.49 19.32
N GLN A 15 -8.25 2.19 18.56
CA GLN A 15 -8.15 3.64 18.36
C GLN A 15 -8.11 4.40 19.70
N TYR A 16 -8.81 3.92 20.72
CA TYR A 16 -8.76 4.47 22.07
C TYR A 16 -7.36 4.37 22.68
N ARG A 17 -6.75 3.17 22.68
CA ARG A 17 -5.39 2.98 23.20
C ARG A 17 -4.39 3.81 22.43
N LEU A 18 -4.44 3.79 21.11
CA LEU A 18 -3.51 4.58 20.30
C LEU A 18 -3.64 6.09 20.60
N SER A 19 -4.87 6.59 20.77
CA SER A 19 -5.13 7.98 21.16
C SER A 19 -4.53 8.34 22.52
N GLN A 20 -4.71 7.48 23.53
CA GLN A 20 -4.18 7.68 24.88
C GLN A 20 -2.65 7.80 24.90
N PHE A 21 -1.95 6.94 24.16
CA PHE A 21 -0.48 6.88 24.18
C PHE A 21 0.20 7.87 23.22
N SER A 22 -0.44 8.20 22.10
CA SER A 22 0.11 9.15 21.12
C SER A 22 -0.21 10.61 21.42
N GLY A 23 -1.21 10.88 22.27
CA GLY A 23 -1.74 12.23 22.50
C GLY A 23 -2.57 12.78 21.33
N ILE A 24 -2.79 11.98 20.27
CA ILE A 24 -3.62 12.35 19.13
C ILE A 24 -5.08 12.06 19.47
N SER A 25 -5.98 13.02 19.18
CA SER A 25 -7.40 12.83 19.45
C SER A 25 -7.99 11.68 18.61
N GLN A 26 -8.98 10.99 19.17
CA GLN A 26 -9.68 9.92 18.42
C GLN A 26 -10.30 10.44 17.12
N THR A 27 -10.88 11.65 17.11
CA THR A 27 -11.46 12.24 15.89
C THR A 27 -10.39 12.50 14.81
N THR A 28 -9.19 12.93 15.21
CA THR A 28 -8.04 13.05 14.30
C THR A 28 -7.62 11.69 13.73
N LEU A 29 -7.52 10.65 14.56
CA LEU A 29 -7.21 9.29 14.09
C LEU A 29 -8.28 8.76 13.12
N GLN A 30 -9.55 9.02 13.40
CA GLN A 30 -10.67 8.60 12.55
C GLN A 30 -10.66 9.28 11.17
N THR A 31 -10.40 10.58 11.14
CA THR A 31 -10.37 11.37 9.90
C THR A 31 -9.09 11.13 9.08
N SER A 32 -8.00 10.72 9.73
CA SER A 32 -6.73 10.38 9.08
C SER A 32 -6.81 9.11 8.23
N LYS A 33 -7.82 8.25 8.44
CA LYS A 33 -8.12 7.10 7.56
C LYS A 33 -8.29 7.49 6.08
N LYS A 34 -8.61 8.76 5.80
CA LYS A 34 -8.83 9.29 4.44
C LYS A 34 -7.61 10.00 3.83
N LYS A 35 -6.50 10.15 4.57
CA LYS A 35 -5.31 10.88 4.11
C LYS A 35 -4.20 9.91 3.68
N ALA A 36 -3.41 10.32 2.70
CA ALA A 36 -2.33 9.52 2.13
C ALA A 36 -1.31 9.05 3.20
N LEU A 37 -0.72 7.88 2.94
CA LEU A 37 0.23 7.12 3.76
C LEU A 37 1.42 7.92 4.32
N LYS A 38 1.76 9.08 3.73
CA LYS A 38 3.02 9.81 3.95
C LYS A 38 3.14 10.53 5.30
N ASN A 39 2.09 10.56 6.12
CA ASN A 39 2.04 11.39 7.33
C ASN A 39 1.76 10.60 8.62
N ILE A 40 2.44 9.47 8.85
CA ILE A 40 2.50 8.92 10.21
C ILE A 40 3.28 9.90 11.09
N GLN A 41 2.60 10.39 12.12
CA GLN A 41 3.24 11.23 13.11
C GLN A 41 4.12 10.38 14.03
N PHE A 42 5.30 10.89 14.40
CA PHE A 42 6.22 10.21 15.32
C PHE A 42 5.54 9.76 16.63
N GLY A 43 4.53 10.51 17.10
CA GLY A 43 3.72 10.14 18.26
C GLY A 43 2.97 8.80 18.10
N ILE A 44 2.58 8.41 16.89
CA ILE A 44 1.98 7.10 16.60
C ILE A 44 3.05 6.00 16.74
N ILE A 45 4.24 6.22 16.18
CA ILE A 45 5.36 5.27 16.25
C ILE A 45 5.74 5.01 17.71
N LEU A 46 5.93 6.07 18.50
CA LEU A 46 6.21 5.97 19.93
C LEU A 46 5.09 5.24 20.70
N ALA A 47 3.83 5.47 20.32
CA ALA A 47 2.69 4.83 20.98
C ALA A 47 2.66 3.32 20.70
N ILE A 48 2.87 2.91 19.44
CA ILE A 48 2.95 1.48 19.07
C ILE A 48 4.11 0.82 19.83
N ALA A 49 5.30 1.42 19.79
CA ALA A 49 6.48 0.91 20.50
C ALA A 49 6.21 0.68 21.99
N LYS A 50 5.49 1.61 22.65
CA LYS A 50 5.11 1.47 24.06
C LYS A 50 4.03 0.42 24.31
N ILE A 51 3.02 0.34 23.46
CA ILE A 51 1.88 -0.58 23.65
C ILE A 51 2.32 -2.02 23.40
N GLU A 52 3.11 -2.24 22.36
CA GLU A 52 3.56 -3.57 21.90
C GLU A 52 4.91 -3.98 22.50
N ASN A 53 5.52 -3.11 23.32
CA ASN A 53 6.84 -3.34 23.93
C ASN A 53 7.93 -3.64 22.87
N MET A 54 7.93 -2.85 21.80
CA MET A 54 8.87 -2.91 20.69
C MET A 54 9.84 -1.73 20.74
N THR A 55 10.99 -1.88 20.11
CA THR A 55 11.90 -0.78 19.78
C THR A 55 11.33 0.08 18.65
N LEU A 56 11.85 1.30 18.50
CA LEU A 56 11.43 2.17 17.40
C LEU A 56 11.81 1.62 16.03
N ASP A 57 12.94 0.90 15.96
CA ASP A 57 13.43 0.31 14.71
C ASP A 57 12.50 -0.83 14.26
N GLU A 58 12.09 -1.72 15.17
CA GLU A 58 11.13 -2.79 14.87
C GLU A 58 9.79 -2.21 14.38
N VAL A 59 9.27 -1.16 15.04
CA VAL A 59 8.04 -0.51 14.58
C VAL A 59 8.23 0.10 13.19
N TYR A 60 9.37 0.72 12.92
CA TYR A 60 9.64 1.34 11.62
C TYR A 60 9.72 0.31 10.50
N GLU A 61 10.39 -0.83 10.73
CA GLU A 61 10.45 -1.95 9.81
C GLU A 61 9.06 -2.51 9.49
N ASP A 62 8.23 -2.69 10.52
CA ASP A 62 6.84 -3.15 10.36
C ASP A 62 6.00 -2.14 9.57
N LEU A 63 6.15 -0.85 9.83
CA LEU A 63 5.44 0.18 9.05
C LEU A 63 5.84 0.18 7.58
N ILE A 64 7.13 -0.03 7.26
CA ILE A 64 7.58 -0.20 5.88
C ILE A 64 6.95 -1.43 5.25
N ARG A 65 6.93 -2.56 5.97
CA ARG A 65 6.30 -3.81 5.50
C ARG A 65 4.82 -3.59 5.20
N PHE A 66 4.08 -2.97 6.12
CA PHE A 66 2.65 -2.68 5.94
C PHE A 66 2.37 -1.76 4.76
N ILE A 67 3.20 -0.74 4.54
CA ILE A 67 3.07 0.14 3.36
C ILE A 67 3.23 -0.68 2.07
N LYS A 68 4.20 -1.59 2.02
CA LYS A 68 4.42 -2.47 0.85
C LYS A 68 3.22 -3.38 0.62
N GLU A 69 2.72 -4.05 1.65
CA GLU A 69 1.54 -4.93 1.56
C GLU A 69 0.30 -4.17 1.07
N ILE A 70 0.03 -2.99 1.63
CA ILE A 70 -1.09 -2.14 1.20
C ILE A 70 -0.97 -1.75 -0.29
N ASN A 71 0.25 -1.45 -0.76
CA ASN A 71 0.47 -1.12 -2.17
C ASN A 71 0.28 -2.32 -3.09
N LEU A 72 0.69 -3.51 -2.67
CA LEU A 72 0.46 -4.75 -3.42
C LEU A 72 -1.04 -5.08 -3.49
N GLU A 73 -1.76 -4.99 -2.37
CA GLU A 73 -3.22 -5.18 -2.34
C GLU A 73 -3.94 -4.20 -3.29
N LYS A 74 -3.53 -2.92 -3.29
CA LYS A 74 -4.08 -1.93 -4.22
C LYS A 74 -3.81 -2.29 -5.67
N LEU A 75 -2.59 -2.71 -5.98
CA LEU A 75 -2.22 -3.11 -7.34
C LEU A 75 -3.04 -4.33 -7.80
N GLN A 76 -3.24 -5.31 -6.92
CA GLN A 76 -4.10 -6.47 -7.18
C GLN A 76 -5.55 -6.08 -7.49
N ILE A 77 -6.10 -5.15 -6.70
CA ILE A 77 -7.45 -4.63 -6.89
C ILE A 77 -7.55 -3.94 -8.25
N LEU A 78 -6.59 -3.08 -8.59
CA LEU A 78 -6.57 -2.44 -9.91
C LEU A 78 -6.52 -3.47 -11.03
N PHE A 79 -5.64 -4.47 -10.98
CA PHE A 79 -5.65 -5.53 -11.99
C PHE A 79 -7.03 -6.18 -12.13
N SER A 80 -7.67 -6.51 -11.01
CA SER A 80 -8.98 -7.17 -11.00
C SER A 80 -10.11 -6.27 -11.51
N GLU A 81 -10.06 -4.96 -11.21
CA GLU A 81 -11.03 -3.96 -11.68
C GLU A 81 -11.02 -3.80 -13.20
N PHE A 82 -9.85 -3.96 -13.83
CA PHE A 82 -9.65 -3.91 -15.27
C PHE A 82 -9.62 -5.31 -15.92
N GLY A 83 -10.24 -6.31 -15.27
CA GLY A 83 -10.47 -7.63 -15.86
C GLY A 83 -9.26 -8.58 -15.92
N PHE A 84 -8.13 -8.22 -15.33
CA PHE A 84 -6.94 -9.08 -15.26
C PHE A 84 -6.96 -9.97 -14.01
N ASN A 85 -6.26 -11.12 -14.08
CA ASN A 85 -6.06 -11.97 -12.91
C ASN A 85 -5.02 -11.34 -11.99
N GLY A 86 -5.47 -10.53 -11.02
CA GLY A 86 -4.57 -9.82 -10.11
C GLY A 86 -3.61 -10.71 -9.31
N GLU A 87 -4.02 -11.93 -8.94
CA GLU A 87 -3.13 -12.88 -8.23
C GLU A 87 -1.96 -13.29 -9.12
N MET A 88 -2.25 -13.76 -10.34
CA MET A 88 -1.22 -14.17 -11.30
C MET A 88 -0.27 -13.02 -11.66
N MET A 89 -0.81 -11.81 -11.83
CA MET A 89 -0.01 -10.63 -12.16
C MET A 89 0.94 -10.23 -11.02
N LEU A 90 0.51 -10.38 -9.77
CA LEU A 90 1.36 -10.15 -8.61
C LEU A 90 2.44 -11.22 -8.47
N GLU A 91 2.11 -12.50 -8.69
CA GLU A 91 3.10 -13.59 -8.68
C GLU A 91 4.22 -13.33 -9.69
N GLU A 92 3.88 -12.97 -10.94
CA GLU A 92 4.88 -12.63 -11.95
C GLU A 92 5.77 -11.46 -11.52
N LEU A 93 5.16 -10.43 -10.91
CA LEU A 93 5.88 -9.26 -10.43
C LEU A 93 6.82 -9.59 -9.26
N GLU A 94 6.43 -10.50 -8.36
CA GLU A 94 7.27 -10.96 -7.27
C GLU A 94 8.44 -11.83 -7.75
N GLU A 95 8.20 -12.70 -8.72
CA GLU A 95 9.23 -13.57 -9.29
C GLU A 95 10.23 -12.82 -10.16
N ASN A 96 9.73 -11.92 -11.02
CA ASN A 96 10.54 -11.31 -12.09
C ASN A 96 10.88 -9.83 -11.82
N GLY A 97 10.35 -9.24 -10.75
CA GLY A 97 10.47 -7.80 -10.47
C GLY A 97 9.61 -6.91 -11.37
N SER A 98 8.94 -7.49 -12.37
CA SER A 98 8.06 -6.81 -13.31
C SER A 98 7.02 -7.77 -13.88
N THR A 99 5.91 -7.23 -14.38
CA THR A 99 4.91 -7.98 -15.16
C THR A 99 4.55 -7.19 -16.42
N SER A 100 4.02 -7.87 -17.43
CA SER A 100 3.72 -7.27 -18.74
C SER A 100 2.31 -7.60 -19.21
N LEU A 101 1.61 -6.59 -19.71
CA LEU A 101 0.24 -6.70 -20.23
C LEU A 101 0.20 -6.38 -21.72
N SER A 102 -0.61 -7.14 -22.48
CA SER A 102 -0.85 -6.86 -23.90
C SER A 102 -1.70 -5.61 -24.08
N MET A 103 -1.36 -4.76 -25.05
CA MET A 103 -2.17 -3.61 -25.45
C MET A 103 -3.44 -3.99 -26.23
N GLU A 104 -3.65 -5.27 -26.53
CA GLU A 104 -4.86 -5.76 -27.19
C GLU A 104 -6.14 -5.61 -26.34
N TYR A 105 -5.99 -5.39 -25.03
CA TYR A 105 -7.10 -5.09 -24.14
C TYR A 105 -7.35 -3.57 -24.10
N ASP A 106 -8.56 -3.15 -24.47
CA ASP A 106 -8.95 -1.73 -24.54
C ASP A 106 -8.76 -0.98 -23.19
N GLU A 107 -8.82 -1.72 -22.09
CA GLU A 107 -8.73 -1.24 -20.71
C GLU A 107 -7.28 -0.93 -20.24
N THR A 108 -6.26 -1.35 -20.99
CA THR A 108 -4.84 -1.29 -20.56
C THR A 108 -4.30 0.14 -20.37
N PRO A 109 -4.63 1.14 -21.22
CA PRO A 109 -4.21 2.53 -21.00
C PRO A 109 -4.76 3.15 -19.71
N ASP A 110 -6.03 2.89 -19.40
CA ASP A 110 -6.69 3.39 -18.19
C ASP A 110 -6.15 2.71 -16.93
N LEU A 111 -5.81 1.41 -17.03
CA LEU A 111 -5.09 0.69 -15.97
C LEU A 111 -3.71 1.32 -15.72
N MET A 112 -2.94 1.63 -16.77
CA MET A 112 -1.62 2.25 -16.64
C MET A 112 -1.70 3.61 -15.92
N GLU A 113 -2.66 4.45 -16.28
CA GLU A 113 -2.89 5.73 -15.60
C GLU A 113 -3.28 5.52 -14.13
N SER A 114 -4.15 4.55 -13.86
CA SER A 114 -4.60 4.21 -12.51
C SER A 114 -3.45 3.71 -11.63
N ILE A 115 -2.58 2.84 -12.14
CA ILE A 115 -1.41 2.32 -11.41
C ILE A 115 -0.48 3.48 -11.03
N ASN A 116 -0.11 4.32 -12.01
CA ASN A 116 0.82 5.44 -11.80
C ASN A 116 0.30 6.52 -10.85
N SER A 117 -1.02 6.67 -10.73
CA SER A 117 -1.64 7.70 -9.89
C SER A 117 -1.99 7.23 -8.48
N GLN A 118 -2.20 5.93 -8.28
CA GLN A 118 -2.76 5.39 -7.04
C GLN A 118 -1.82 4.48 -6.25
N THR A 119 -0.71 4.06 -6.85
CA THR A 119 0.26 3.12 -6.26
C THR A 119 1.68 3.66 -6.35
N ASP A 120 2.61 3.01 -5.64
CA ASP A 120 4.05 3.29 -5.74
C ASP A 120 4.74 2.46 -6.84
N PHE A 121 3.98 1.95 -7.81
CA PHE A 121 4.48 1.23 -8.99
C PHE A 121 4.54 2.16 -10.19
N LYS A 122 5.38 1.76 -11.16
CA LYS A 122 5.48 2.43 -12.45
C LYS A 122 4.91 1.54 -13.53
N ALA A 123 3.96 2.07 -14.29
CA ALA A 123 3.40 1.44 -15.47
C ALA A 123 3.74 2.28 -16.72
N TYR A 124 4.28 1.66 -17.78
CA TYR A 124 4.63 2.37 -19.00
C TYR A 124 4.54 1.49 -20.25
N LEU A 125 4.24 2.11 -21.39
CA LEU A 125 4.31 1.43 -22.68
C LEU A 125 5.77 1.14 -23.04
N SER A 126 6.08 -0.14 -23.31
CA SER A 126 7.40 -0.52 -23.80
C SER A 126 7.66 0.10 -25.18
N PRO A 127 8.82 0.75 -25.40
CA PRO A 127 9.14 1.36 -26.69
C PRO A 127 9.46 0.32 -27.79
N SER A 128 9.55 -0.96 -27.43
CA SER A 128 9.99 -2.05 -28.31
C SER A 128 8.97 -3.16 -28.50
N THR A 129 7.84 -3.10 -27.77
CA THR A 129 6.80 -4.12 -27.78
C THR A 129 5.43 -3.46 -27.56
N ASP A 130 4.36 -4.01 -28.12
CA ASP A 130 2.97 -3.58 -27.86
C ASP A 130 2.46 -4.05 -26.48
N LYS A 131 3.26 -3.81 -25.44
CA LYS A 131 3.00 -4.23 -24.07
C LYS A 131 3.21 -3.08 -23.10
N ILE A 132 2.35 -3.03 -22.08
CA ILE A 132 2.58 -2.23 -20.88
C ILE A 132 3.44 -3.04 -19.92
N ILE A 133 4.49 -2.43 -19.39
CA ILE A 133 5.35 -2.98 -18.35
C ILE A 133 4.98 -2.32 -17.03
N ILE A 134 4.87 -3.13 -15.97
CA ILE A 134 4.59 -2.69 -14.61
C ILE A 134 5.73 -3.20 -13.72
N GLU A 135 6.40 -2.29 -13.02
CA GLU A 135 7.58 -2.59 -12.18
C GLU A 135 7.60 -1.75 -10.90
N ARG A 136 8.36 -2.21 -9.90
CA ARG A 136 8.60 -1.47 -8.66
C ARG A 136 9.51 -0.26 -8.92
N VAL A 137 9.24 0.85 -8.21
CA VAL A 137 10.08 2.06 -8.20
C VAL A 137 11.25 1.92 -7.23
#